data_AF-A0A2V9KJ12-F1
#
_entry.id   AF-A0A2V9KJ12-F1
#
_cell.length_a   1.000
_cell.length_b   1.000
_cell.length_c   1.000
_cell.angle_alpha   90.00
_cell.angle_beta   90.00
_cell.angle_gamma   90.00
#
_symmetry.space_group_name_H-M   'P 1'
#
loop_
_entity.id
_entity.type
_entity.pdbx_description
1 polymer ?
#
loop_
_entity_poly.entity_id
_entity_poly.type
_entity_poly.pdbx_seq_one_letter_code
_entity_poly.pdbx_strand_id
1 'polypeptide(L)'
;MGSTFTDKLSREGGRLDRLIRRGASDGEIIEELYLAALSRFPTPQEVTDLRGAITRQPARRQALEELLWALVSSEEFSSNH
;
A
#
# COMPACT_ATOMS: atom_id res chain seq x y z
N MET A 1 15.00 11.19 -3.98
CA MET A 1 15.60 9.83 -4.05
C MET A 1 14.81 8.92 -3.12
N GLY A 2 13.54 8.63 -3.44
CA GLY A 2 12.61 7.83 -2.60
C GLY A 2 12.24 6.48 -3.22
N SER A 3 12.99 6.03 -4.23
CA SER A 3 12.60 4.91 -5.10
C SER A 3 13.01 3.52 -4.59
N THR A 4 13.90 3.39 -3.59
CA THR A 4 14.48 2.07 -3.24
C THR A 4 13.58 1.21 -2.35
N PHE A 5 12.66 1.81 -1.58
CA PHE A 5 11.79 1.07 -0.67
C PHE A 5 10.51 0.59 -1.36
N THR A 6 9.85 1.49 -2.09
CA THR A 6 8.66 1.20 -2.90
C THR A 6 8.98 0.18 -4.01
N ASP A 7 10.14 0.29 -4.66
CA ASP A 7 10.56 -0.65 -5.72
C ASP A 7 10.67 -2.10 -5.21
N LYS A 8 11.17 -2.31 -3.98
CA LYS A 8 11.28 -3.67 -3.41
C LYS A 8 9.93 -4.28 -3.05
N LEU A 9 8.96 -3.46 -2.68
CA LEU A 9 7.62 -3.89 -2.31
C LEU A 9 6.71 -4.10 -3.53
N SER A 10 6.88 -3.29 -4.58
CA SER A 10 6.12 -3.32 -5.84
C SER A 10 6.72 -4.18 -6.96
N ARG A 11 7.99 -4.60 -6.85
CA ARG A 11 8.63 -5.51 -7.82
C ARG A 11 7.93 -6.87 -7.90
N GLU A 12 8.09 -7.54 -9.04
CA GLU A 12 7.73 -8.95 -9.20
C GLU A 12 8.46 -9.81 -8.15
N GLY A 13 7.70 -10.60 -7.37
CA GLY A 13 8.20 -11.33 -6.19
C GLY A 13 8.18 -10.53 -4.89
N GLY A 14 7.80 -9.26 -4.91
CA GLY A 14 7.59 -8.41 -3.74
C GLY A 14 6.39 -8.84 -2.90
N ARG A 15 6.27 -8.24 -1.70
CA ARG A 15 5.21 -8.59 -0.74
C ARG A 15 3.81 -8.36 -1.35
N LEU A 16 3.64 -7.28 -2.12
CA LEU A 16 2.41 -6.95 -2.85
C LEU A 16 2.09 -7.97 -3.96
N ASP A 17 3.07 -8.35 -4.77
CA ASP A 17 2.89 -9.35 -5.83
C ASP A 17 2.50 -10.72 -5.25
N ARG A 18 3.10 -11.13 -4.14
CA ARG A 18 2.71 -12.37 -3.42
C ARG A 18 1.28 -12.31 -2.85
N LEU A 19 0.89 -11.15 -2.33
CA LEU A 19 -0.46 -10.85 -1.84
C LEU A 19 -1.51 -10.93 -2.96
N ILE A 20 -1.19 -10.39 -4.13
CA ILE A 20 -2.07 -10.44 -5.30
C ILE A 20 -2.16 -11.88 -5.84
N ARG A 21 -1.02 -12.57 -6.00
CA ARG A 21 -0.97 -13.96 -6.49
C ARG A 21 -1.69 -14.95 -5.59
N ARG A 22 -1.68 -14.73 -4.26
CA ARG A 22 -2.43 -15.58 -3.32
C ARG A 22 -3.93 -15.31 -3.30
N GLY A 23 -4.40 -14.30 -4.02
CA GLY A 23 -5.81 -13.89 -4.03
C GLY A 23 -6.26 -13.19 -2.75
N ALA A 24 -5.35 -12.49 -2.05
CA ALA A 24 -5.72 -11.73 -0.85
C ALA A 24 -6.78 -10.67 -1.17
N SER A 25 -7.67 -10.42 -0.22
CA SER A 25 -8.67 -9.34 -0.35
C SER A 25 -8.01 -7.97 -0.25
N ASP A 26 -8.61 -6.93 -0.82
CA ASP A 26 -8.05 -5.57 -0.77
C ASP A 26 -7.77 -5.10 0.67
N GLY A 27 -8.64 -5.45 1.61
CA GLY A 27 -8.42 -5.16 3.04
C GLY A 27 -7.13 -5.78 3.58
N GLU A 28 -6.92 -7.08 3.35
CA GLU A 28 -5.69 -7.74 3.80
C GLU A 28 -4.44 -7.15 3.16
N ILE A 29 -4.53 -6.75 1.89
CA ILE A 29 -3.40 -6.10 1.21
C ILE A 29 -3.12 -4.75 1.86
N ILE A 30 -4.14 -3.93 2.10
CA ILE A 30 -3.99 -2.61 2.74
C ILE A 30 -3.37 -2.77 4.14
N GLU A 31 -3.85 -3.71 4.95
CA GLU A 31 -3.32 -3.99 6.28
C GLU A 31 -1.84 -4.38 6.24
N GLU A 32 -1.46 -5.29 5.35
CA GLU A 32 -0.07 -5.73 5.19
C GLU A 32 0.85 -4.62 4.68
N LEU A 33 0.37 -3.76 3.78
CA LEU A 33 1.12 -2.60 3.30
C LEU A 33 1.33 -1.56 4.40
N TYR A 34 0.29 -1.29 5.21
CA TYR A 34 0.36 -0.40 6.36
C TYR A 34 1.34 -0.91 7.43
N LEU A 35 1.30 -2.21 7.75
CA LEU A 35 2.26 -2.82 8.67
C LEU A 35 3.68 -2.78 8.10
N ALA A 36 3.85 -3.00 6.79
CA ALA A 36 5.17 -2.97 6.16
C ALA A 36 5.77 -1.56 6.07
N ALA A 37 4.95 -0.52 5.89
CA ALA A 37 5.40 0.86 5.72
C ALA A 37 5.43 1.64 7.04
N LEU A 38 4.36 1.55 7.83
CA LEU A 38 4.13 2.35 9.04
C LEU A 38 4.20 1.54 10.35
N SER A 39 4.44 0.22 10.28
CA SER A 39 4.44 -0.68 11.46
C SER A 39 3.18 -0.57 12.33
N ARG A 40 2.05 -0.17 11.74
CA ARG A 40 0.75 -0.02 12.41
C ARG A 40 -0.37 -0.54 11.54
N PHE A 41 -1.51 -0.88 12.15
CA PHE A 41 -2.71 -1.23 11.41
C PHE A 41 -3.43 0.03 10.90
N PRO A 42 -4.02 -0.02 9.70
CA PRO A 42 -4.90 1.03 9.22
C PRO A 42 -6.17 1.07 10.08
N THR A 43 -6.77 2.25 10.23
CA THR A 43 -8.07 2.37 10.89
C THR A 43 -9.21 1.87 9.97
N PRO A 44 -10.38 1.48 10.52
CA PRO A 44 -11.52 1.04 9.71
C PRO A 44 -11.97 2.08 8.68
N GLN A 45 -11.83 3.36 9.03
CA GLN A 45 -12.15 4.49 8.17
C GLN A 45 -11.18 4.56 6.98
N GLU A 46 -9.88 4.44 7.22
CA GLU A 46 -8.84 4.40 6.17
C GLU A 46 -9.04 3.21 5.25
N VAL A 47 -9.28 2.00 5.78
CA VAL A 47 -9.53 0.81 4.94
C VAL A 47 -10.74 1.01 4.02
N THR A 48 -11.79 1.64 4.52
CA THR A 48 -13.00 1.92 3.72
C THR A 48 -12.72 2.93 2.60
N ASP A 49 -12.02 4.02 2.92
CA ASP A 49 -11.66 5.05 1.94
C ASP A 49 -10.74 4.50 0.86
N LEU A 50 -9.70 3.77 1.28
CA LEU A 50 -8.72 3.14 0.39
C LEU A 50 -9.34 2.05 -0.48
N ARG A 51 -10.24 1.22 0.07
CA ARG A 51 -11.03 0.27 -0.75
C ARG A 51 -11.88 0.99 -1.79
N GLY A 52 -12.49 2.12 -1.41
CA GLY A 52 -13.23 2.98 -2.34
C GLY A 52 -12.34 3.52 -3.45
N ALA A 53 -11.11 3.93 -3.14
CA ALA A 53 -10.13 4.38 -4.12
C ALA A 53 -9.68 3.25 -5.05
N ILE A 54 -9.44 2.03 -4.53
CA ILE A 54 -9.05 0.86 -5.33
C ILE A 54 -10.15 0.46 -6.30
N THR A 55 -11.40 0.43 -5.85
CA THR A 55 -12.56 0.06 -6.70
C THR A 55 -12.86 1.09 -7.78
N ARG A 56 -12.43 2.34 -7.61
CA ARG A 56 -12.55 3.40 -8.63
C ARG A 56 -11.50 3.31 -9.73
N GLN A 57 -10.41 2.58 -9.52
CA GLN A 57 -9.36 2.44 -10.51
C GLN A 57 -9.56 1.18 -11.39
N PRO A 58 -9.30 1.28 -12.71
CA PRO A 58 -9.43 0.14 -13.62
C PRO A 58 -8.38 -0.94 -13.35
N ALA A 59 -7.25 -0.57 -12.76
CA ALA A 59 -6.15 -1.46 -12.45
C ALA A 59 -5.93 -1.55 -10.93
N ARG A 60 -6.36 -2.67 -10.34
CA ARG A 60 -6.19 -2.98 -8.91
C ARG A 60 -4.74 -2.80 -8.44
N ARG A 61 -3.79 -3.33 -9.22
CA ARG A 61 -2.35 -3.25 -8.92
C ARG A 61 -1.89 -1.79 -8.83
N GLN A 62 -2.27 -0.97 -9.80
CA GLN A 62 -1.87 0.43 -9.88
C GLN A 62 -2.38 1.23 -8.67
N ALA A 63 -3.63 0.97 -8.24
CA ALA A 63 -4.17 1.59 -7.03
C ALA A 63 -3.39 1.23 -5.76
N LEU A 64 -2.95 -0.02 -5.64
CA LEU A 64 -2.15 -0.49 -4.51
C LEU A 64 -0.74 0.09 -4.53
N GLU A 65 -0.15 0.28 -5.71
CA GLU A 65 1.16 0.93 -5.88
C GLU A 65 1.11 2.41 -5.51
N GLU A 66 0.07 3.14 -5.93
CA GLU A 66 -0.17 4.53 -5.54
C GLU A 66 -0.35 4.67 -4.02
N LEU A 67 -1.10 3.74 -3.40
CA LEU A 67 -1.32 3.70 -1.96
C LEU A 67 -0.01 3.49 -1.20
N LEU A 68 0.82 2.55 -1.66
CA LEU A 68 2.15 2.33 -1.08
C LEU A 68 3.04 3.57 -1.23
N TRP A 69 3.03 4.24 -2.38
CA TRP A 69 3.78 5.47 -2.60
C TRP A 69 3.31 6.61 -1.68
N ALA A 70 2.00 6.73 -1.48
CA ALA A 70 1.41 7.69 -0.54
C ALA A 70 1.85 7.40 0.91
N LEU A 71 1.87 6.13 1.34
CA LEU A 71 2.31 5.75 2.69
C LEU A 71 3.79 6.09 2.94
N VAL A 72 4.67 5.78 1.98
CA VAL A 72 6.10 6.11 2.06
C VAL A 72 6.29 7.63 2.08
N SER A 73 5.55 8.35 1.23
CA SER A 73 5.63 9.82 1.17
C SER A 73 5.07 10.50 2.43
N SER A 74 4.07 9.90 3.09
CA SER A 74 3.53 10.39 4.35
C SER A 74 4.54 10.27 5.50
N GLU A 75 5.35 9.21 5.60
CA GLU A 75 6.43 9.10 6.61
C GLU A 75 7.57 10.08 6.36
N GLU A 76 8.00 10.24 5.10
CA GLU A 76 9.02 11.25 4.75
C GLU A 76 8.55 12.68 5.12
N PHE A 77 7.24 12.94 5.06
CA PHE A 77 6.67 14.21 5.52
C PHE A 77 6.45 14.29 7.04
N SER A 78 6.03 13.20 7.70
CA SER A 78 5.78 13.17 9.15
C SER A 78 7.05 13.28 10.00
N SER A 79 8.22 12.97 9.44
CA SER A 79 9.52 13.19 10.13
C SER A 79 10.03 14.63 10.04
N ASN A 80 9.29 15.57 9.42
CA ASN A 80 9.69 16.97 9.30
C ASN A 80 8.71 17.91 10.02
N HIS A 81 8.72 17.89 11.36
CA HIS A 81 8.42 19.06 12.20
C HIS A 81 9.21 18.99 13.51
#